data_AF-A0A377KCZ3-F1
#
_entry.id   AF-A0A377KCZ3-F1
#
_cell.length_a   1.000
_cell.length_b   1.000
_cell.length_c   1.000
_cell.angle_alpha   90.00
_cell.angle_beta   90.00
_cell.angle_gamma   90.00
#
_symmetry.space_group_name_H-M   'P 1'
#
loop_
_entity.id
_entity.type
_entity.pdbx_description
1 polymer ?
#
loop_
_entity_poly.entity_id
_entity_poly.type
_entity_poly.pdbx_seq_one_letter_code
_entity_poly.pdbx_strand_id
1 'polypeptide(L)'
;MEKAKHVTWRLLAVGVCLLTVSSVARADSLDEQRSRYAQIKQAWDNRQMDVVEQMMPGLKDYPLYPYLEYRQITDDLMNQPAVTVTNFVRANPTLPPARTLQSRFVNELARREDWRGLLAFSPEKPGTTEAQCNYYYAKWNTGQSEEAWQGAKELWLTGKSQPNACDKLFSVWRASGKQDPLAYLERIRLAMKAGNTGLVTVLAGQMPADYQTIASAIISLANNPNTVLTFARTTGATDFTRQMAAVAFASVARQDAENARLMIPSLAQAQQLNEDQIQELRDIVAWRLMGNDVTDEQAKWRDDAIMRSQSTSLIERRVRMALGTGDRRGLNTWLARLPMEAKEKDEWRYWQADLLLGTRT
;
A
#
# COMPACT_ATOMS: atom_id res chain seq x y z
N MET A 1 -53.99 40.70 -68.82
CA MET A 1 -53.91 39.49 -67.98
C MET A 1 -52.58 38.71 -68.12
N GLU A 2 -51.54 39.23 -68.79
CA GLU A 2 -50.27 38.50 -68.96
C GLU A 2 -49.14 38.89 -67.98
N LYS A 3 -49.11 40.12 -67.46
CA LYS A 3 -48.02 40.57 -66.57
C LYS A 3 -48.05 39.95 -65.16
N ALA A 4 -49.20 39.44 -64.72
CA ALA A 4 -49.34 38.84 -63.39
C ALA A 4 -48.78 37.41 -63.28
N LYS A 5 -48.70 36.66 -64.38
CA LYS A 5 -48.22 35.26 -64.37
C LYS A 5 -46.69 35.11 -64.29
N HIS A 6 -45.93 36.10 -64.77
CA HIS A 6 -44.46 36.03 -64.74
C HIS A 6 -43.84 36.36 -63.38
N VAL A 7 -44.52 37.17 -62.57
CA VAL A 7 -44.05 37.54 -61.22
C VAL A 7 -44.26 36.39 -60.23
N THR A 8 -45.37 35.67 -60.34
CA THR A 8 -45.64 34.47 -59.52
C THR A 8 -44.68 33.33 -59.82
N TRP A 9 -44.22 33.18 -61.07
CA TRP A 9 -43.27 32.11 -61.43
C TRP A 9 -41.83 32.42 -60.98
N ARG A 10 -41.44 33.71 -60.95
CA ARG A 10 -40.14 34.13 -60.39
C ARG A 10 -40.08 34.04 -58.87
N LEU A 11 -41.20 34.30 -58.17
CA LEU A 11 -41.27 34.14 -56.71
C LEU A 11 -41.28 32.66 -56.28
N LEU A 12 -41.88 31.76 -57.07
CA LEU A 12 -41.81 30.31 -56.85
C LEU A 12 -40.39 29.74 -57.08
N ALA A 13 -39.65 30.25 -58.08
CA ALA A 13 -38.27 29.82 -58.32
C ALA A 13 -37.29 30.26 -57.22
N VAL A 14 -37.51 31.42 -56.59
CA VAL A 14 -36.69 31.89 -55.45
C VAL A 14 -37.03 31.14 -54.16
N GLY A 15 -38.29 30.73 -53.97
CA GLY A 15 -38.69 29.89 -52.83
C GLY A 15 -38.14 28.46 -52.87
N VAL A 16 -37.92 27.89 -54.06
CA VAL A 16 -37.39 26.53 -54.23
C VAL A 16 -35.87 26.45 -54.08
N CYS A 17 -35.13 27.52 -54.38
CA CYS A 17 -33.66 27.55 -54.17
C CYS A 17 -33.24 27.78 -52.71
N LEU A 18 -34.12 28.26 -51.83
CA LEU A 18 -33.83 28.48 -50.41
C LEU A 18 -34.05 27.24 -49.52
N LEU A 19 -34.58 26.14 -50.07
CA LEU A 19 -34.85 24.90 -49.33
C LEU A 19 -33.80 23.80 -49.53
N THR A 20 -32.78 23.99 -50.36
CA THR A 20 -31.81 22.92 -50.71
C THR A 20 -30.43 23.06 -50.08
N VAL A 21 -30.20 24.02 -49.18
CA VAL A 21 -28.94 24.12 -48.42
C VAL A 21 -29.21 24.12 -46.92
N SER A 22 -30.08 23.21 -46.48
CA SER A 22 -30.00 22.69 -45.11
C SER A 22 -29.04 21.52 -45.15
N SER A 23 -27.73 21.79 -45.14
CA SER A 23 -26.75 20.78 -44.75
C SER A 23 -27.04 20.44 -43.30
N VAL A 24 -27.92 19.44 -43.11
CA VAL A 24 -28.12 18.78 -41.83
C VAL A 24 -26.75 18.24 -41.47
N ALA A 25 -26.08 18.91 -40.52
CA ALA A 25 -24.90 18.37 -39.88
C ALA A 25 -25.35 17.06 -39.22
N ARG A 26 -25.19 15.94 -39.92
CA ARG A 26 -25.39 14.64 -39.33
C ARG A 26 -24.27 14.47 -38.34
N ALA A 27 -24.62 14.38 -37.06
CA ALA A 27 -23.71 13.84 -36.07
C ALA A 27 -23.20 12.50 -36.61
N ASP A 28 -21.87 12.36 -36.66
CA ASP A 28 -21.26 11.11 -37.10
C ASP A 28 -21.85 9.94 -36.32
N SER A 29 -22.02 8.81 -37.01
CA SER A 29 -22.36 7.58 -36.34
C SER A 29 -21.27 7.20 -35.33
N LEU A 30 -21.64 6.50 -34.26
CA LEU A 30 -20.69 6.03 -33.26
C LEU A 30 -19.59 5.15 -33.90
N ASP A 31 -19.90 4.43 -34.98
CA ASP A 31 -18.94 3.60 -35.72
C ASP A 31 -17.93 4.42 -36.52
N GLU A 32 -18.34 5.54 -37.13
CA GLU A 32 -17.41 6.49 -37.76
C GLU A 32 -16.47 7.12 -36.72
N GLN A 33 -17.00 7.50 -35.55
CA GLN A 33 -16.18 8.03 -34.44
C GLN A 33 -15.18 6.99 -33.91
N ARG A 34 -15.58 5.71 -33.80
CA ARG A 34 -14.67 4.60 -33.44
C ARG A 34 -13.51 4.45 -34.41
N SER A 35 -13.80 4.50 -35.72
CA SER A 35 -12.76 4.41 -36.76
C SER A 35 -11.79 5.58 -36.68
N ARG A 36 -12.30 6.81 -36.56
CA ARG A 36 -11.44 8.01 -36.37
C ARG A 36 -10.63 7.96 -35.09
N TYR A 37 -11.18 7.43 -33.99
CA TYR A 37 -10.45 7.26 -32.75
C TYR A 37 -9.26 6.28 -32.89
N ALA A 38 -9.41 5.21 -33.67
CA ALA A 38 -8.28 4.31 -33.97
C ALA A 38 -7.21 5.02 -34.83
N GLN A 39 -7.63 5.76 -35.85
CA GLN A 39 -6.75 6.50 -36.76
C GLN A 39 -5.96 7.60 -36.03
N ILE A 40 -6.62 8.40 -35.18
CA ILE A 40 -5.92 9.46 -34.43
C ILE A 40 -4.89 8.86 -33.46
N LYS A 41 -5.19 7.72 -32.82
CA LYS A 41 -4.22 7.03 -31.97
C LYS A 41 -3.00 6.57 -32.76
N GLN A 42 -3.21 5.98 -33.94
CA GLN A 42 -2.11 5.56 -34.82
C GLN A 42 -1.26 6.76 -35.26
N ALA A 43 -1.89 7.87 -35.68
CA ALA A 43 -1.19 9.10 -36.03
C ALA A 43 -0.36 9.64 -34.85
N TRP A 44 -0.93 9.62 -33.64
CA TRP A 44 -0.26 10.08 -32.42
C TRP A 44 0.93 9.18 -32.04
N ASP A 45 0.78 7.87 -32.15
CA ASP A 45 1.87 6.90 -31.90
C ASP A 45 3.03 7.10 -32.89
N ASN A 46 2.72 7.51 -34.13
CA ASN A 46 3.69 7.85 -35.18
C ASN A 46 4.18 9.31 -35.13
N ARG A 47 3.80 10.10 -34.13
CA ARG A 47 4.15 11.53 -33.98
C ARG A 47 3.72 12.42 -35.17
N GLN A 48 2.67 12.04 -35.90
CA GLN A 48 2.05 12.84 -36.95
C GLN A 48 1.11 13.89 -36.33
N MET A 49 1.70 14.89 -35.66
CA MET A 49 0.94 15.82 -34.81
C MET A 49 0.02 16.76 -35.59
N ASP A 50 0.35 17.07 -36.84
CA ASP A 50 -0.50 17.78 -37.79
C ASP A 50 -1.84 17.05 -38.01
N VAL A 51 -1.78 15.72 -38.20
CA VAL A 51 -2.98 14.87 -38.32
C VAL A 51 -3.74 14.82 -37.01
N VAL A 52 -3.05 14.70 -35.87
CA VAL A 52 -3.69 14.68 -34.54
C VAL A 52 -4.45 15.98 -34.28
N GLU A 53 -3.82 17.13 -34.50
CA GLU A 53 -4.43 18.46 -34.31
C GLU A 53 -5.67 18.65 -35.18
N GLN A 54 -5.62 18.17 -36.43
CA GLN A 54 -6.77 18.21 -37.34
C GLN A 54 -7.92 17.31 -36.87
N MET A 55 -7.63 16.13 -36.31
CA MET A 55 -8.65 15.14 -35.93
C MET A 55 -9.27 15.39 -34.56
N MET A 56 -8.55 16.02 -33.61
CA MET A 56 -8.99 16.24 -32.23
C MET A 56 -10.38 16.90 -32.12
N PRO A 57 -10.66 18.05 -32.79
CA PRO A 57 -11.95 18.74 -32.63
C PRO A 57 -13.17 17.90 -33.05
N GLY A 58 -13.00 16.99 -34.01
CA GLY A 58 -14.07 16.14 -34.56
C GLY A 58 -14.41 14.90 -33.72
N LEU A 59 -13.77 14.74 -32.56
CA LEU A 59 -13.99 13.64 -31.63
C LEU A 59 -14.58 14.08 -30.28
N LYS A 60 -14.92 15.35 -30.07
CA LYS A 60 -15.41 15.87 -28.78
C LYS A 60 -16.62 15.11 -28.20
N ASP A 61 -17.53 14.66 -29.07
CA ASP A 61 -18.73 13.93 -28.66
C ASP A 61 -18.48 12.42 -28.46
N TYR A 62 -17.28 11.93 -28.79
CA TYR A 62 -16.93 10.52 -28.65
C TYR A 62 -16.63 10.19 -27.18
N PRO A 63 -17.20 9.11 -26.59
CA PRO A 63 -17.05 8.80 -25.16
C PRO A 63 -15.60 8.69 -24.64
N LEU A 64 -14.64 8.34 -25.49
CA LEU A 64 -13.23 8.22 -25.09
C LEU A 64 -12.40 9.48 -25.39
N TYR A 65 -13.01 10.58 -25.83
CA TYR A 65 -12.33 11.85 -26.03
C TYR A 65 -11.55 12.35 -24.81
N PRO A 66 -12.05 12.21 -23.55
CA PRO A 66 -11.27 12.61 -22.38
C PRO A 66 -9.93 11.87 -22.21
N TYR A 67 -9.78 10.68 -22.81
CA TYR A 67 -8.48 9.98 -22.83
C TYR A 67 -7.49 10.62 -23.82
N LEU A 68 -7.97 11.22 -24.91
CA LEU A 68 -7.13 11.99 -25.83
C LEU A 68 -6.68 13.31 -25.20
N GLU A 69 -7.60 14.01 -24.52
CA GLU A 69 -7.26 15.21 -23.76
C GLU A 69 -6.23 14.91 -22.66
N TYR A 70 -6.42 13.82 -21.91
CA TYR A 70 -5.42 13.35 -20.95
C TYR A 70 -4.05 13.15 -21.60
N ARG A 71 -4.00 12.45 -22.74
CA ARG A 71 -2.76 12.21 -23.48
C ARG A 71 -2.09 13.53 -23.87
N GLN A 72 -2.85 14.47 -24.44
CA GLN A 72 -2.37 15.80 -24.82
C GLN A 72 -1.75 16.55 -23.65
N ILE A 73 -2.44 16.58 -22.51
CA ILE A 73 -1.97 17.27 -21.30
C ILE A 73 -0.69 16.60 -20.79
N THR A 74 -0.63 15.27 -20.78
CA THR A 74 0.52 14.54 -20.22
C THR A 74 1.73 14.48 -21.13
N ASP A 75 1.58 14.64 -22.45
CA ASP A 75 2.68 14.69 -23.42
C ASP A 75 3.59 15.91 -23.20
N ASP A 76 3.04 17.01 -22.69
CA ASP A 76 3.78 18.24 -22.40
C ASP A 76 3.62 18.69 -20.93
N LEU A 77 3.47 17.72 -20.01
CA LEU A 77 3.12 17.99 -18.62
C LEU A 77 4.10 18.96 -17.93
N MET A 78 5.36 19.01 -18.35
CA MET A 78 6.38 19.90 -17.79
C MET A 78 6.15 21.38 -18.09
N ASN A 79 5.41 21.70 -19.16
CA ASN A 79 5.10 23.08 -19.55
C ASN A 79 3.63 23.44 -19.30
N GLN A 80 2.79 22.46 -18.89
CA GLN A 80 1.39 22.73 -18.59
C GLN A 80 1.23 23.72 -17.42
N PRO A 81 0.35 24.74 -17.55
CA PRO A 81 -0.04 25.59 -16.45
C PRO A 81 -1.07 24.88 -15.56
N ALA A 82 -1.06 25.16 -14.26
CA ALA A 82 -1.93 24.50 -13.29
C ALA A 82 -3.43 24.65 -13.61
N VAL A 83 -3.82 25.75 -14.25
CA VAL A 83 -5.22 26.00 -14.66
C VAL A 83 -5.72 24.97 -15.68
N THR A 84 -4.88 24.57 -16.65
CA THR A 84 -5.26 23.57 -17.66
C THR A 84 -5.56 22.23 -16.98
N VAL A 85 -4.67 21.80 -16.09
CA VAL A 85 -4.83 20.54 -15.36
C VAL A 85 -6.03 20.59 -14.42
N THR A 86 -6.22 21.72 -13.72
CA THR A 86 -7.36 21.93 -12.81
C THR A 86 -8.68 21.81 -13.57
N ASN A 87 -8.79 22.44 -14.74
CA ASN A 87 -9.99 22.40 -15.56
C ASN A 87 -10.28 20.98 -16.05
N PHE A 88 -9.26 20.26 -16.54
CA PHE A 88 -9.42 18.89 -16.99
C PHE A 88 -9.87 17.94 -15.87
N VAL A 89 -9.26 18.01 -14.70
CA VAL A 89 -9.60 17.17 -13.54
C VAL A 89 -11.04 17.44 -13.08
N ARG A 90 -11.45 18.72 -13.00
CA ARG A 90 -12.82 19.10 -12.60
C ARG A 90 -13.87 18.71 -13.62
N ALA A 91 -13.56 18.80 -14.91
CA ALA A 91 -14.47 18.40 -15.98
C ALA A 91 -14.69 16.88 -16.04
N ASN A 92 -13.76 16.08 -15.49
CA ASN A 92 -13.75 14.63 -15.62
C ASN A 92 -13.70 13.88 -14.27
N PRO A 93 -14.68 14.06 -13.36
CA PRO A 93 -14.61 13.55 -11.98
C PRO A 93 -14.66 12.01 -11.85
N THR A 94 -15.24 11.33 -12.84
CA THR A 94 -15.37 9.86 -12.88
C THR A 94 -14.28 9.19 -13.73
N LEU A 95 -13.47 9.96 -14.45
CA LEU A 95 -12.42 9.44 -15.33
C LEU A 95 -11.21 8.97 -14.49
N PRO A 96 -10.86 7.67 -14.49
CA PRO A 96 -9.74 7.18 -13.69
C PRO A 96 -8.40 7.91 -13.91
N PRO A 97 -7.94 8.18 -15.15
CA PRO A 97 -6.69 8.92 -15.35
C PRO A 97 -6.75 10.38 -14.93
N ALA A 98 -7.93 11.03 -14.85
CA ALA A 98 -8.04 12.38 -14.29
C ALA A 98 -7.77 12.37 -12.77
N ARG A 99 -8.27 11.35 -12.05
CA ARG A 99 -8.01 11.18 -10.62
C ARG A 99 -6.53 10.98 -10.32
N THR A 100 -5.83 10.19 -11.15
CA THR A 100 -4.38 9.98 -10.97
C THR A 100 -3.54 11.16 -11.47
N LEU A 101 -4.04 11.94 -12.44
CA LEU A 101 -3.38 13.15 -12.93
C LEU A 101 -3.17 14.18 -11.83
N GLN A 102 -4.10 14.29 -10.87
CA GLN A 102 -3.96 15.22 -9.76
C GLN A 102 -2.68 14.96 -8.95
N SER A 103 -2.44 13.72 -8.51
CA SER A 103 -1.19 13.38 -7.81
C SER A 103 0.04 13.45 -8.73
N ARG A 104 -0.10 13.09 -10.00
CA ARG A 104 1.00 13.20 -10.99
C ARG A 104 1.44 14.66 -11.17
N PHE A 105 0.49 15.59 -11.22
CA PHE A 105 0.79 17.01 -11.39
C PHE A 105 1.29 17.66 -10.10
N VAL A 106 0.86 17.21 -8.93
CA VAL A 106 1.50 17.57 -7.65
C VAL A 106 3.00 17.23 -7.68
N ASN A 107 3.36 16.05 -8.16
CA ASN A 107 4.77 15.65 -8.30
C ASN A 107 5.52 16.51 -9.35
N GLU A 108 4.86 16.88 -10.45
CA GLU A 108 5.46 17.79 -11.43
C GLU A 108 5.70 19.19 -10.84
N LEU A 109 4.74 19.76 -10.10
CA LEU A 109 4.93 21.04 -9.41
C LEU A 109 6.06 20.96 -8.36
N ALA A 110 6.19 19.82 -7.69
CA ALA A 110 7.31 19.57 -6.78
C ALA A 110 8.67 19.47 -7.50
N ARG A 111 8.71 18.89 -8.70
CA ARG A 111 9.90 18.86 -9.56
C ARG A 111 10.31 20.27 -10.01
N ARG A 112 9.33 21.16 -10.22
CA ARG A 112 9.55 22.59 -10.52
C ARG A 112 9.90 23.43 -9.29
N GLU A 113 9.90 22.83 -8.10
CA GLU A 113 10.06 23.51 -6.81
C GLU A 113 9.00 24.62 -6.56
N ASP A 114 7.87 24.55 -7.27
CA ASP A 114 6.77 25.50 -7.13
C ASP A 114 5.90 25.13 -5.93
N TRP A 115 6.43 25.29 -4.72
CA TRP A 115 5.75 24.90 -3.48
C TRP A 115 4.44 25.66 -3.25
N ARG A 116 4.40 26.94 -3.64
CA ARG A 116 3.19 27.77 -3.52
C ARG A 116 2.13 27.34 -4.53
N GLY A 117 2.52 27.11 -5.79
CA GLY A 117 1.62 26.60 -6.82
C GLY A 117 1.13 25.19 -6.52
N LEU A 118 1.95 24.33 -5.91
CA LEU A 118 1.56 23.00 -5.45
C LEU A 118 0.40 23.06 -4.47
N LEU A 119 0.49 23.88 -3.43
CA LEU A 119 -0.59 24.04 -2.44
C LEU A 119 -1.80 24.79 -2.99
N ALA A 120 -1.63 25.66 -3.97
CA ALA A 120 -2.75 26.29 -4.67
C ALA A 120 -3.51 25.30 -5.56
N PHE A 121 -2.79 24.37 -6.21
CA PHE A 121 -3.36 23.34 -7.07
C PHE A 121 -4.00 22.20 -6.27
N SER A 122 -3.35 21.76 -5.19
CA SER A 122 -3.82 20.72 -4.27
C SER A 122 -3.84 21.25 -2.85
N PRO A 123 -4.89 22.01 -2.45
CA PRO A 123 -5.02 22.52 -1.09
C PRO A 123 -5.25 21.39 -0.07
N GLU A 124 -5.83 20.28 -0.53
CA GLU A 124 -6.05 19.07 0.26
C GLU A 124 -4.94 18.03 0.03
N LYS A 125 -4.80 17.12 1.01
CA LYS A 125 -3.84 16.00 0.95
C LYS A 125 -4.07 15.14 -0.30
N PRO A 126 -3.06 14.94 -1.18
CA PRO A 126 -3.21 14.16 -2.39
C PRO A 126 -3.25 12.64 -2.13
N GLY A 127 -3.64 11.86 -3.13
CA GLY A 127 -3.89 10.43 -2.98
C GLY A 127 -2.64 9.55 -2.84
N THR A 128 -1.60 9.76 -3.66
CA THR A 128 -0.41 8.88 -3.64
C THR A 128 0.59 9.29 -2.57
N THR A 129 1.31 8.32 -1.98
CA THR A 129 2.33 8.57 -0.94
C THR A 129 3.42 9.53 -1.42
N GLU A 130 3.86 9.42 -2.68
CA GLU A 130 4.86 10.32 -3.26
C GLU A 130 4.36 11.78 -3.30
N ALA A 131 3.12 11.98 -3.76
CA ALA A 131 2.50 13.30 -3.79
C ALA A 131 2.27 13.85 -2.37
N GLN A 132 1.93 12.99 -1.41
CA GLN A 132 1.80 13.39 0.00
C GLN A 132 3.14 13.88 0.57
N CYS A 133 4.24 13.19 0.27
CA CYS A 133 5.57 13.62 0.68
C CYS A 133 5.93 15.00 0.10
N ASN A 134 5.63 15.23 -1.18
CA ASN A 134 5.80 16.54 -1.80
C ASN A 134 4.87 17.61 -1.22
N TYR A 135 3.61 17.25 -0.92
CA TYR A 135 2.63 18.15 -0.29
C TYR A 135 3.08 18.63 1.08
N TYR A 136 3.50 17.73 1.98
CA TYR A 136 3.99 18.13 3.30
C TYR A 136 5.34 18.86 3.23
N TYR A 137 6.17 18.54 2.23
CA TYR A 137 7.37 19.32 1.96
C TYR A 137 7.05 20.75 1.50
N ALA A 138 6.00 20.92 0.68
CA ALA A 138 5.49 22.24 0.29
C ALA A 138 4.91 23.01 1.49
N LYS A 139 4.20 22.33 2.40
CA LYS A 139 3.72 22.91 3.66
C LYS A 139 4.89 23.49 4.48
N TRP A 140 5.97 22.72 4.64
CA TRP A 140 7.18 23.21 5.31
C TRP A 140 7.80 24.43 4.61
N ASN A 141 7.98 24.39 3.28
CA ASN A 141 8.55 25.51 2.50
C ASN A 141 7.72 26.80 2.56
N THR A 142 6.41 26.69 2.83
CA THR A 142 5.49 27.82 2.91
C THR A 142 5.17 28.24 4.36
N GLY A 143 5.96 27.78 5.34
CA GLY A 143 5.86 28.19 6.74
C GLY A 143 4.87 27.39 7.59
N GLN A 144 4.20 26.38 7.03
CA GLN A 144 3.23 25.52 7.72
C GLN A 144 3.93 24.29 8.35
N SER A 145 4.98 24.55 9.15
CA SER A 145 5.85 23.50 9.69
C SER A 145 5.13 22.48 10.57
N GLU A 146 4.19 22.92 11.42
CA GLU A 146 3.46 22.01 12.31
C GLU A 146 2.65 20.95 11.55
N GLU A 147 1.91 21.37 10.52
CA GLU A 147 1.17 20.46 9.64
C GLU A 147 2.12 19.55 8.85
N ALA A 148 3.26 20.08 8.40
CA ALA A 148 4.28 19.28 7.74
C ALA A 148 4.81 18.15 8.64
N TRP A 149 5.00 18.40 9.93
CA TRP A 149 5.49 17.40 10.89
C TRP A 149 4.45 16.34 11.25
N GLN A 150 3.17 16.71 11.32
CA GLN A 150 2.09 15.74 11.48
C GLN A 150 2.08 14.76 10.30
N GLY A 151 2.14 15.28 9.08
CA GLY A 151 2.21 14.47 7.86
C GLY A 151 3.49 13.64 7.75
N ALA A 152 4.64 14.23 8.08
CA ALA A 152 5.92 13.52 8.09
C ALA A 152 5.89 12.34 9.07
N LYS A 153 5.32 12.51 10.27
CA LYS A 153 5.17 11.42 11.25
C LYS A 153 4.27 10.30 10.73
N GLU A 154 3.13 10.64 10.14
CA GLU A 154 2.21 9.65 9.53
C GLU A 154 2.92 8.85 8.42
N LEU A 155 3.67 9.52 7.54
CA LEU A 155 4.41 8.91 6.45
C LEU A 155 5.65 8.14 6.92
N TRP A 156 6.18 8.43 8.11
CA TRP A 156 7.36 7.82 8.69
C TRP A 156 7.05 6.49 9.39
N LEU A 157 5.91 6.38 10.08
CA LEU A 157 5.55 5.23 10.92
C LEU A 157 5.09 4.01 10.10
N THR A 158 5.99 3.48 9.27
CA THR A 158 5.83 2.28 8.46
C THR A 158 7.15 1.53 8.30
N GLY A 159 7.09 0.20 8.20
CA GLY A 159 8.24 -0.65 7.92
C GLY A 159 8.62 -0.74 6.43
N LYS A 160 7.81 -0.14 5.56
CA LYS A 160 8.05 -0.12 4.11
C LYS A 160 9.01 1.02 3.75
N SER A 161 9.83 0.78 2.73
CA SER A 161 10.58 1.84 2.08
C SER A 161 9.61 2.80 1.41
N GLN A 162 9.73 4.09 1.71
CA GLN A 162 8.88 5.14 1.17
C GLN A 162 9.47 5.68 -0.15
N PRO A 163 8.67 6.38 -0.98
CA PRO A 163 9.20 7.05 -2.17
C PRO A 163 10.35 8.00 -1.83
N ASN A 164 11.33 8.13 -2.72
CA ASN A 164 12.48 9.04 -2.53
C ASN A 164 12.06 10.50 -2.27
N ALA A 165 10.87 10.91 -2.76
CA ALA A 165 10.30 12.23 -2.48
C ALA A 165 10.12 12.51 -0.96
N CYS A 166 10.03 11.46 -0.13
CA CYS A 166 9.90 11.56 1.32
C CYS A 166 11.23 11.82 2.02
N ASP A 167 12.37 11.53 1.39
CA ASP A 167 13.69 11.64 2.04
C ASP A 167 13.99 13.08 2.44
N LYS A 168 13.72 14.04 1.55
CA LYS A 168 13.85 15.47 1.85
C LYS A 168 12.92 15.92 2.98
N LEU A 169 11.69 15.41 3.02
CA LEU A 169 10.71 15.71 4.07
C LEU A 169 11.19 15.18 5.43
N PHE A 170 11.64 13.93 5.48
CA PHE A 170 12.16 13.33 6.70
C PHE A 170 13.46 13.99 7.17
N SER A 171 14.32 14.40 6.22
CA SER A 171 15.55 15.13 6.51
C SER A 171 15.25 16.46 7.20
N VAL A 172 14.37 17.30 6.62
CA VAL A 172 14.03 18.60 7.24
C VAL A 172 13.23 18.44 8.53
N TRP A 173 12.39 17.41 8.64
CA TRP A 173 11.70 17.09 9.90
C TRP A 173 12.68 16.73 11.01
N ARG A 174 13.68 15.90 10.71
CA ARG A 174 14.74 15.55 11.66
C ARG A 174 15.58 16.78 12.03
N ALA A 175 16.01 17.57 11.04
CA ALA A 175 16.82 18.76 11.25
C ALA A 175 16.11 19.84 12.09
N SER A 176 14.77 19.85 12.08
CA SER A 176 13.98 20.77 12.91
C SER A 176 14.04 20.48 14.42
N GLY A 177 14.56 19.31 14.83
CA GLY A 177 14.53 18.84 16.21
C GLY A 177 13.14 18.44 16.71
N LYS A 178 12.12 18.42 15.85
CA LYS A 178 10.74 18.02 16.18
C LYS A 178 10.46 16.54 15.92
N GLN A 179 11.43 15.79 15.41
CA GLN A 179 11.32 14.34 15.30
C GLN A 179 11.57 13.70 16.67
N ASP A 180 10.51 13.11 17.24
CA ASP A 180 10.58 12.32 18.46
C ASP A 180 11.56 11.13 18.28
N PRO A 181 12.60 11.00 19.12
CA PRO A 181 13.52 9.85 19.08
C PRO A 181 12.80 8.50 19.18
N LEU A 182 11.69 8.41 19.91
CA LEU A 182 10.89 7.18 19.99
C LEU A 182 10.22 6.85 18.66
N ALA A 183 9.79 7.85 17.88
CA ALA A 183 9.27 7.61 16.53
C ALA A 183 10.35 7.09 15.58
N TYR A 184 11.62 7.48 15.80
CA TYR A 184 12.75 6.94 15.03
C TYR A 184 12.94 5.45 15.32
N LEU A 185 13.00 5.06 16.60
CA LEU A 185 13.09 3.66 17.00
C LEU A 185 11.88 2.85 16.54
N GLU A 186 10.68 3.41 16.62
CA GLU A 186 9.47 2.72 16.18
C GLU A 186 9.52 2.37 14.69
N ARG A 187 10.09 3.23 13.84
CA ARG A 187 10.29 2.89 12.42
C ARG A 187 11.28 1.75 12.22
N ILE A 188 12.35 1.68 13.01
CA ILE A 188 13.28 0.55 13.00
C ILE A 188 12.54 -0.75 13.34
N ARG A 189 11.73 -0.72 14.40
CA ARG A 189 10.93 -1.86 14.85
C ARG A 189 9.92 -2.31 13.79
N LEU A 190 9.20 -1.37 13.17
CA LEU A 190 8.27 -1.65 12.08
C LEU A 190 8.98 -2.23 10.86
N ALA A 191 10.17 -1.72 10.50
CA ALA A 191 10.97 -2.24 9.40
C ALA A 191 11.44 -3.67 9.67
N MET A 192 11.90 -3.94 10.90
CA MET A 192 12.28 -5.29 11.33
C MET A 192 11.09 -6.25 11.24
N LYS A 193 9.92 -5.86 11.78
CA LYS A 193 8.68 -6.65 11.73
C LYS A 193 8.21 -6.92 10.29
N ALA A 194 8.42 -5.96 9.38
CA ALA A 194 8.10 -6.12 7.96
C ALA A 194 9.14 -6.96 7.19
N GLY A 195 10.23 -7.40 7.83
CA GLY A 195 11.34 -8.10 7.19
C GLY A 195 12.22 -7.22 6.32
N ASN A 196 12.11 -5.89 6.43
CA ASN A 196 12.89 -4.92 5.66
C ASN A 196 14.22 -4.61 6.34
N THR A 197 15.11 -5.59 6.38
CA THR A 197 16.41 -5.51 7.07
C THR A 197 17.34 -4.46 6.44
N GLY A 198 17.21 -4.19 5.13
CA GLY A 198 17.94 -3.11 4.47
C GLY A 198 17.59 -1.74 5.06
N LEU A 199 16.30 -1.45 5.26
CA LEU A 199 15.85 -0.22 5.90
C LEU A 199 16.29 -0.15 7.37
N VAL A 200 16.25 -1.27 8.11
CA VAL A 200 16.76 -1.34 9.49
C VAL A 200 18.22 -0.91 9.54
N THR A 201 19.07 -1.44 8.64
CA THR A 201 20.49 -1.09 8.57
C THR A 201 20.72 0.38 8.22
N VAL A 202 19.95 0.93 7.27
CA VAL A 202 20.04 2.36 6.91
C VAL A 202 19.68 3.25 8.10
N LEU A 203 18.57 2.97 8.79
CA LEU A 203 18.12 3.76 9.94
C LEU A 203 19.10 3.62 11.11
N ALA A 204 19.58 2.41 11.41
CA ALA A 204 20.55 2.21 12.47
C ALA A 204 21.90 2.89 12.17
N GLY A 205 22.33 2.94 10.90
CA GLY A 205 23.52 3.69 10.49
C GLY A 205 23.39 5.21 10.67
N GLN A 206 22.17 5.73 10.78
CA GLN A 206 21.87 7.14 10.99
C GLN A 206 21.20 7.38 12.36
N MET A 207 21.40 6.51 13.34
CA MET A 207 20.71 6.57 14.63
C MET A 207 20.87 7.92 15.34
N PRO A 208 19.83 8.44 16.03
CA PRO A 208 19.99 9.55 16.96
C PRO A 208 21.00 9.23 18.08
N ALA A 209 21.65 10.26 18.63
CA ALA A 209 22.68 10.12 19.65
C ALA A 209 22.21 9.32 20.88
N ASP A 210 20.93 9.48 21.25
CA ASP A 210 20.24 8.79 22.34
C ASP A 210 20.36 7.26 22.28
N TYR A 211 20.44 6.69 21.07
CA TYR A 211 20.43 5.24 20.84
C TYR A 211 21.65 4.74 20.06
N GLN A 212 22.67 5.58 19.88
CA GLN A 212 23.87 5.23 19.11
C GLN A 212 24.60 4.00 19.66
N THR A 213 24.50 3.76 20.98
CA THR A 213 25.12 2.62 21.68
C THR A 213 24.60 1.25 21.22
N ILE A 214 23.37 1.17 20.73
CA ILE A 214 22.74 -0.07 20.26
C ILE A 214 22.70 -0.20 18.73
N ALA A 215 23.14 0.83 17.99
CA ALA A 215 23.07 0.87 16.53
C ALA A 215 23.80 -0.31 15.86
N SER A 216 25.05 -0.58 16.27
CA SER A 216 25.84 -1.70 15.72
C SER A 216 25.21 -3.07 16.03
N ALA A 217 24.59 -3.21 17.20
CA ALA A 217 23.89 -4.42 17.59
C ALA A 217 22.62 -4.64 16.73
N ILE A 218 21.87 -3.57 16.42
CA ILE A 218 20.71 -3.61 15.52
C ILE A 218 21.12 -4.00 14.10
N ILE A 219 22.20 -3.42 13.57
CA ILE A 219 22.72 -3.77 12.24
C ILE A 219 23.11 -5.25 12.19
N SER A 220 23.81 -5.73 13.21
CA SER A 220 24.21 -7.14 13.33
C SER A 220 22.99 -8.06 13.37
N LEU A 221 21.95 -7.69 14.13
CA LEU A 221 20.70 -8.44 14.25
C LEU A 221 19.94 -8.51 12.93
N ALA A 222 19.88 -7.40 12.18
CA ALA A 222 19.23 -7.32 10.88
C ALA A 222 19.95 -8.14 9.81
N ASN A 223 21.28 -8.16 9.85
CA ASN A 223 22.11 -8.92 8.91
C ASN A 223 22.08 -10.43 9.20
N ASN A 224 22.04 -10.82 10.48
CA ASN A 224 21.99 -12.21 10.88
C ASN A 224 21.15 -12.40 12.16
N PRO A 225 19.92 -12.97 12.04
CA PRO A 225 19.05 -13.17 13.20
C PRO A 225 19.64 -14.14 14.24
N ASN A 226 20.60 -14.99 13.88
CA ASN A 226 21.27 -15.89 14.83
C ASN A 226 22.12 -15.14 15.88
N THR A 227 22.34 -13.83 15.70
CA THR A 227 22.97 -12.98 16.72
C THR A 227 22.01 -12.54 17.82
N VAL A 228 20.73 -12.95 17.80
CA VAL A 228 19.68 -12.52 18.73
C VAL A 228 20.04 -12.71 20.21
N LEU A 229 20.70 -13.82 20.57
CA LEU A 229 21.09 -14.04 21.97
C LEU A 229 22.22 -13.10 22.40
N THR A 230 23.17 -12.82 21.51
CA THR A 230 24.22 -11.81 21.76
C THR A 230 23.59 -10.43 21.91
N PHE A 231 22.73 -10.04 20.98
CA PHE A 231 21.98 -8.78 21.04
C PHE A 231 21.23 -8.62 22.38
N ALA A 232 20.53 -9.67 22.80
CA ALA A 232 19.78 -9.70 24.05
C ALA A 232 20.66 -9.59 25.31
N ARG A 233 21.93 -10.01 25.25
CA ARG A 233 22.86 -9.93 26.39
C ARG A 233 23.64 -8.62 26.44
N THR A 234 23.91 -8.02 25.28
CA THR A 234 24.76 -6.83 25.17
C THR A 234 23.97 -5.52 25.11
N THR A 235 22.64 -5.59 24.99
CA THR A 235 21.75 -4.42 25.00
C THR A 235 20.87 -4.42 26.24
N GLY A 236 20.62 -3.24 26.81
CA GLY A 236 19.74 -3.09 27.97
C GLY A 236 18.31 -3.53 27.66
N ALA A 237 17.71 -4.30 28.55
CA ALA A 237 16.35 -4.83 28.35
C ALA A 237 15.30 -3.72 28.43
N THR A 238 14.67 -3.44 27.29
CA THR A 238 13.59 -2.46 27.12
C THR A 238 12.48 -3.09 26.28
N ASP A 239 11.31 -2.46 26.23
CA ASP A 239 10.25 -2.92 25.34
C ASP A 239 10.70 -2.97 23.87
N PHE A 240 11.49 -1.98 23.43
CA PHE A 240 12.06 -1.94 22.08
C PHE A 240 13.00 -3.13 21.81
N THR A 241 13.98 -3.39 22.68
CA THR A 241 14.95 -4.49 22.46
C THR A 241 14.27 -5.86 22.53
N ARG A 242 13.27 -6.02 23.41
CA ARG A 242 12.47 -7.25 23.50
C ARG A 242 11.70 -7.51 22.20
N GLN A 243 11.02 -6.50 21.66
CA GLN A 243 10.30 -6.63 20.40
C GLN A 243 11.25 -6.91 19.21
N MET A 244 12.41 -6.24 19.14
CA MET A 244 13.43 -6.52 18.13
C MET A 244 13.96 -7.96 18.22
N ALA A 245 14.22 -8.42 19.45
CA ALA A 245 14.67 -9.79 19.70
C ALA A 245 13.61 -10.82 19.33
N ALA A 246 12.32 -10.59 19.64
CA ALA A 246 11.22 -11.48 19.27
C ALA A 246 11.09 -11.65 17.75
N VAL A 247 11.22 -10.57 16.97
CA VAL A 247 11.19 -10.64 15.49
C VAL A 247 12.39 -11.41 14.94
N ALA A 248 13.59 -11.16 15.46
CA ALA A 248 14.78 -11.90 15.07
C ALA A 248 14.67 -13.39 15.46
N PHE A 249 14.15 -13.67 16.66
CA PHE A 249 13.90 -15.02 17.15
C PHE A 249 12.92 -15.79 16.25
N ALA A 250 11.86 -15.14 15.75
CA ALA A 250 10.98 -15.76 14.76
C ALA A 250 11.70 -16.13 13.46
N SER A 251 12.68 -15.33 13.05
CA SER A 251 13.54 -15.65 11.89
C SER A 251 14.47 -16.83 12.19
N VAL A 252 15.03 -16.92 13.41
CA VAL A 252 15.81 -18.10 13.86
C VAL A 252 14.94 -19.35 13.86
N ALA A 253 13.75 -19.31 14.48
CA ALA A 253 12.83 -20.44 14.50
C ALA A 253 12.40 -20.88 13.08
N ARG A 254 12.37 -19.94 12.12
CA ARG A 254 12.12 -20.26 10.72
C ARG A 254 13.23 -21.11 10.11
N GLN A 255 14.48 -20.84 10.46
CA GLN A 255 15.67 -21.53 9.97
C GLN A 255 15.88 -22.87 10.70
N ASP A 256 15.76 -22.86 12.02
CA ASP A 256 15.99 -24.00 12.90
C ASP A 256 15.07 -23.90 14.14
N ALA A 257 14.03 -24.73 14.15
CA ALA A 257 13.04 -24.73 15.22
C ALA A 257 13.61 -25.26 16.54
N GLU A 258 14.55 -26.21 16.48
CA GLU A 258 15.13 -26.84 17.67
C GLU A 258 16.10 -25.89 18.36
N ASN A 259 16.97 -25.21 17.59
CA ASN A 259 17.83 -24.16 18.12
C ASN A 259 17.00 -23.07 18.80
N ALA A 260 15.92 -22.59 18.17
CA ALA A 260 15.04 -21.61 18.77
C ALA A 260 14.36 -22.13 20.05
N ARG A 261 13.87 -23.38 20.06
CA ARG A 261 13.28 -24.02 21.24
C ARG A 261 14.23 -24.01 22.44
N LEU A 262 15.48 -24.42 22.22
CA LEU A 262 16.52 -24.50 23.24
C LEU A 262 17.00 -23.12 23.70
N MET A 263 16.83 -22.08 22.86
CA MET A 263 17.25 -20.71 23.17
C MET A 263 16.30 -19.96 24.12
N ILE A 264 15.01 -20.35 24.19
CA ILE A 264 13.98 -19.64 24.97
C ILE A 264 14.42 -19.32 26.41
N PRO A 265 14.95 -20.27 27.22
CA PRO A 265 15.33 -19.97 28.60
C PRO A 265 16.43 -18.90 28.70
N SER A 266 17.43 -18.96 27.81
CA SER A 266 18.53 -18.00 27.78
C SER A 266 18.06 -16.62 27.34
N LEU A 267 17.15 -16.55 26.37
CA LEU A 267 16.60 -15.28 25.88
C LEU A 267 15.69 -14.64 26.93
N ALA A 268 14.84 -15.44 27.60
CA ALA A 268 13.99 -15.01 28.69
C ALA A 268 14.79 -14.41 29.85
N GLN A 269 15.88 -15.09 30.25
CA GLN A 269 16.78 -14.61 31.29
C GLN A 269 17.49 -13.32 30.89
N ALA A 270 18.02 -13.24 29.67
CA ALA A 270 18.81 -12.09 29.20
C ALA A 270 18.00 -10.79 29.15
N GLN A 271 16.71 -10.87 28.79
CA GLN A 271 15.84 -9.69 28.63
C GLN A 271 14.78 -9.54 29.75
N GLN A 272 14.85 -10.40 30.77
CA GLN A 272 13.89 -10.46 31.90
C GLN A 272 12.45 -10.44 31.38
N LEU A 273 12.16 -11.36 30.45
CA LEU A 273 10.86 -11.46 29.81
C LEU A 273 9.77 -11.85 30.82
N ASN A 274 8.59 -11.28 30.67
CA ASN A 274 7.41 -11.70 31.42
C ASN A 274 6.76 -12.95 30.80
N GLU A 275 5.76 -13.52 31.46
CA GLU A 275 5.10 -14.75 31.00
C GLU A 275 4.47 -14.61 29.60
N ASP A 276 3.86 -13.47 29.29
CA ASP A 276 3.26 -13.22 27.97
C ASP A 276 4.33 -13.21 26.86
N GLN A 277 5.47 -12.54 27.11
CA GLN A 277 6.60 -12.50 26.19
C GLN A 277 7.25 -13.88 26.02
N ILE A 278 7.37 -14.67 27.09
CA ILE A 278 7.85 -16.05 27.00
C ILE A 278 6.87 -16.90 26.19
N GLN A 279 5.56 -16.73 26.39
CA GLN A 279 4.54 -17.44 25.66
C GLN A 279 4.55 -17.07 24.16
N GLU A 280 4.82 -15.80 23.80
CA GLU A 280 5.02 -15.40 22.40
C GLU A 280 6.17 -16.17 21.75
N LEU A 281 7.32 -16.32 22.43
CA LEU A 281 8.44 -17.13 21.92
C LEU A 281 8.05 -18.61 21.78
N ARG A 282 7.28 -19.14 22.74
CA ARG A 282 6.77 -20.52 22.66
C ARG A 282 5.86 -20.71 21.45
N ASP A 283 4.93 -19.78 21.22
CA ASP A 283 4.00 -19.80 20.09
C ASP A 283 4.75 -19.75 18.76
N ILE A 284 5.79 -18.91 18.66
CA ILE A 284 6.67 -18.82 17.49
C ILE A 284 7.29 -20.17 17.16
N VAL A 285 7.87 -20.87 18.15
CA VAL A 285 8.49 -22.19 17.92
C VAL A 285 7.43 -23.25 17.64
N ALA A 286 6.28 -23.22 18.33
CA ALA A 286 5.19 -24.16 18.12
C ALA A 286 4.66 -24.12 16.67
N TRP A 287 4.60 -22.93 16.06
CA TRP A 287 4.28 -22.77 14.63
C TRP A 287 5.23 -23.51 13.68
N ARG A 288 6.48 -23.71 14.09
CA ARG A 288 7.52 -24.37 13.30
C ARG A 288 7.55 -25.88 13.49
N LEU A 289 6.98 -26.38 14.58
CA LEU A 289 6.86 -27.81 14.90
C LEU A 289 5.55 -28.43 14.39
N MET A 290 5.04 -27.95 13.26
CA MET A 290 3.80 -28.42 12.63
C MET A 290 4.02 -29.43 11.49
N GLY A 291 5.27 -29.84 11.26
CA GLY A 291 5.67 -30.80 10.23
C GLY A 291 5.54 -32.26 10.66
N ASN A 292 5.85 -33.17 9.72
CA ASN A 292 5.80 -34.63 9.93
C ASN A 292 7.13 -35.22 10.45
N ASP A 293 8.18 -34.41 10.47
CA ASP A 293 9.56 -34.71 10.87
C ASP A 293 9.84 -34.43 12.36
N VAL A 294 8.81 -34.02 13.10
CA VAL A 294 8.89 -33.62 14.52
C VAL A 294 9.06 -34.85 15.41
N THR A 295 10.02 -34.81 16.34
CA THR A 295 10.26 -35.90 17.30
C THR A 295 9.19 -35.94 18.40
N ASP A 296 9.08 -37.04 19.14
CA ASP A 296 8.14 -37.15 20.27
C ASP A 296 8.39 -36.09 21.36
N GLU A 297 9.67 -35.78 21.64
CA GLU A 297 10.04 -34.72 22.59
C GLU A 297 9.53 -33.36 22.12
N GLN A 298 9.77 -33.03 20.84
CA GLN A 298 9.33 -31.77 20.25
C GLN A 298 7.82 -31.68 20.16
N ALA A 299 7.13 -32.78 19.84
CA ALA A 299 5.67 -32.84 19.79
C ALA A 299 5.05 -32.61 21.17
N LYS A 300 5.61 -33.24 22.22
CA LYS A 300 5.17 -33.04 23.61
C LYS A 300 5.41 -31.58 24.05
N TRP A 301 6.58 -31.03 23.74
CA TRP A 301 6.91 -29.65 24.05
C TRP A 301 5.96 -28.66 23.34
N ARG A 302 5.71 -28.88 22.04
CA ARG A 302 4.79 -28.06 21.23
C ARG A 302 3.39 -28.09 21.83
N ASP A 303 2.88 -29.26 22.17
CA ASP A 303 1.51 -29.38 22.67
C ASP A 303 1.37 -28.73 24.06
N ASP A 304 2.36 -28.81 24.95
CA ASP A 304 2.37 -28.01 26.20
C ASP A 304 2.39 -26.50 25.93
N ALA A 305 3.20 -26.04 24.98
CA ALA A 305 3.24 -24.64 24.56
C ALA A 305 1.85 -24.16 24.06
N ILE A 306 1.20 -24.93 23.19
CA ILE A 306 -0.12 -24.58 22.63
C ILE A 306 -1.21 -24.61 23.70
N MET A 307 -1.14 -25.54 24.67
CA MET A 307 -2.10 -25.60 25.77
C MET A 307 -2.13 -24.32 26.61
N ARG A 308 -1.00 -23.62 26.71
CA ARG A 308 -0.84 -22.34 27.42
C ARG A 308 -1.10 -21.11 26.55
N SER A 309 -1.20 -21.29 25.23
CA SER A 309 -1.34 -20.21 24.27
C SER A 309 -2.73 -19.58 24.29
N GLN A 310 -2.78 -18.28 23.99
CA GLN A 310 -4.00 -17.53 23.70
C GLN A 310 -4.21 -17.31 22.18
N SER A 311 -3.29 -17.81 21.35
CA SER A 311 -3.31 -17.63 19.91
C SER A 311 -4.33 -18.55 19.25
N THR A 312 -5.48 -17.98 18.89
CA THR A 312 -6.56 -18.70 18.19
C THR A 312 -6.04 -19.39 16.92
N SER A 313 -5.27 -18.67 16.11
CA SER A 313 -4.75 -19.21 14.84
C SER A 313 -3.78 -20.38 15.05
N LEU A 314 -2.99 -20.37 16.14
CA LEU A 314 -2.11 -21.47 16.50
C LEU A 314 -2.90 -22.71 16.95
N ILE A 315 -3.93 -22.51 17.79
CA ILE A 315 -4.82 -23.61 18.22
C ILE A 315 -5.54 -24.21 17.01
N GLU A 316 -6.10 -23.38 16.13
CA GLU A 316 -6.72 -23.83 14.88
C GLU A 316 -5.74 -24.60 13.99
N ARG A 317 -4.47 -24.18 13.88
CA ARG A 317 -3.45 -24.92 13.14
C ARG A 317 -3.23 -26.30 13.72
N ARG A 318 -3.26 -26.44 15.04
CA ARG A 318 -3.14 -27.73 15.75
C ARG A 318 -4.37 -28.62 15.59
N VAL A 319 -5.58 -28.04 15.51
CA VAL A 319 -6.80 -28.75 15.11
C VAL A 319 -6.64 -29.30 13.69
N ARG A 320 -6.20 -28.47 12.73
CA ARG A 320 -5.95 -28.90 11.35
C ARG A 320 -4.91 -30.02 11.25
N MET A 321 -3.91 -30.04 12.13
CA MET A 321 -2.97 -31.15 12.22
C MET A 321 -3.68 -32.45 12.62
N ALA A 322 -4.53 -32.42 13.66
CA ALA A 322 -5.29 -33.61 14.09
C ALA A 322 -6.21 -34.13 12.99
N LEU A 323 -6.84 -33.23 12.23
CA LEU A 323 -7.64 -33.58 11.05
C LEU A 323 -6.78 -34.25 9.97
N GLY A 324 -5.62 -33.68 9.66
CA GLY A 324 -4.72 -34.19 8.62
C GLY A 324 -4.13 -35.57 8.92
N THR A 325 -4.08 -35.97 10.19
CA THR A 325 -3.56 -37.28 10.62
C THR A 325 -4.64 -38.27 11.04
N GLY A 326 -5.92 -37.89 10.99
CA GLY A 326 -7.02 -38.73 11.47
C GLY A 326 -7.04 -38.94 12.99
N ASP A 327 -6.37 -38.08 13.77
CA ASP A 327 -6.30 -38.17 15.23
C ASP A 327 -7.61 -37.70 15.87
N ARG A 328 -8.56 -38.64 16.07
CA ARG A 328 -9.87 -38.36 16.67
C ARG A 328 -9.77 -37.84 18.11
N ARG A 329 -8.82 -38.33 18.91
CA ARG A 329 -8.61 -37.87 20.30
C ARG A 329 -8.05 -36.45 20.34
N GLY A 330 -7.08 -36.17 19.46
CA GLY A 330 -6.53 -34.84 19.28
C GLY A 330 -7.58 -33.86 18.77
N LEU A 331 -8.40 -34.25 17.79
CA LEU A 331 -9.47 -33.40 17.27
C LEU A 331 -10.40 -32.93 18.40
N ASN A 332 -10.90 -33.86 19.22
CA ASN A 332 -11.74 -33.52 20.37
C ASN A 332 -11.03 -32.58 21.36
N THR A 333 -9.78 -32.89 21.71
CA THR A 333 -8.99 -32.08 22.64
C THR A 333 -8.80 -30.64 22.13
N TRP A 334 -8.29 -30.47 20.91
CA TRP A 334 -7.90 -29.16 20.40
C TRP A 334 -9.09 -28.31 19.97
N LEU A 335 -10.17 -28.92 19.47
CA LEU A 335 -11.39 -28.20 19.12
C LEU A 335 -12.05 -27.62 20.37
N ALA A 336 -12.01 -28.34 21.50
CA ALA A 336 -12.49 -27.83 22.78
C ALA A 336 -11.69 -26.60 23.29
N ARG A 337 -10.41 -26.48 22.94
CA ARG A 337 -9.52 -25.37 23.31
C ARG A 337 -9.76 -24.08 22.52
N LEU A 338 -10.47 -24.15 21.40
CA LEU A 338 -10.81 -22.93 20.66
C LEU A 338 -11.66 -21.98 21.53
N PRO A 339 -11.40 -20.66 21.48
CA PRO A 339 -12.27 -19.69 22.14
C PRO A 339 -13.65 -19.67 21.48
N MET A 340 -14.63 -19.11 22.18
CA MET A 340 -16.04 -19.17 21.76
C MET A 340 -16.23 -18.55 20.38
N GLU A 341 -15.60 -17.39 20.13
CA GLU A 341 -15.68 -16.65 18.88
C GLU A 341 -15.15 -17.46 17.70
N ALA A 342 -14.12 -18.28 17.93
CA ALA A 342 -13.60 -19.16 16.90
C ALA A 342 -14.59 -20.29 16.61
N LYS A 343 -15.20 -20.91 17.63
CA LYS A 343 -16.13 -22.05 17.46
C LYS A 343 -17.35 -21.73 16.59
N GLU A 344 -17.68 -20.46 16.38
CA GLU A 344 -18.77 -20.03 15.50
C GLU A 344 -18.48 -20.19 14.00
N LYS A 345 -17.21 -20.39 13.61
CA LYS A 345 -16.85 -20.60 12.21
C LYS A 345 -17.44 -21.91 11.65
N ASP A 346 -17.89 -21.87 10.40
CA ASP A 346 -18.54 -23.00 9.74
C ASP A 346 -17.71 -24.29 9.81
N GLU A 347 -16.39 -24.19 9.58
CA GLU A 347 -15.49 -25.34 9.67
C GLU A 347 -15.52 -26.00 11.05
N TRP A 348 -15.53 -25.23 12.14
CA TRP A 348 -15.46 -25.78 13.49
C TRP A 348 -16.80 -26.30 13.97
N ARG A 349 -17.92 -25.71 13.51
CA ARG A 349 -19.26 -26.26 13.71
C ARG A 349 -19.44 -27.60 13.01
N TYR A 350 -18.93 -27.73 11.78
CA TYR A 350 -18.94 -29.00 11.05
C TYR A 350 -18.13 -30.08 11.79
N TRP A 351 -16.89 -29.79 12.17
CA TRP A 351 -16.05 -30.78 12.86
C TRP A 351 -16.55 -31.12 14.27
N GLN A 352 -17.23 -30.19 14.95
CA GLN A 352 -17.95 -30.48 16.18
C GLN A 352 -19.09 -31.48 15.94
N ALA A 353 -19.84 -31.34 14.84
CA ALA A 353 -20.88 -32.30 14.47
C ALA A 353 -20.30 -33.69 14.11
N ASP A 354 -19.18 -33.74 13.39
CA ASP A 354 -18.45 -34.99 13.07
C ASP A 354 -18.00 -35.76 14.34
N LEU A 355 -17.55 -35.05 15.36
CA LEU A 355 -17.25 -35.65 16.66
C LEU A 355 -18.51 -36.23 17.33
N LEU A 356 -19.63 -35.49 17.33
CA LEU A 356 -20.89 -35.92 17.93
C LEU A 356 -21.54 -37.11 17.21
N LEU A 357 -21.35 -37.24 15.89
CA LEU A 357 -21.85 -38.38 15.12
C LEU A 357 -21.06 -39.66 15.46
N GLY A 358 -19.74 -39.58 15.53
CA GLY A 358 -18.91 -40.76 15.79
C GLY A 358 -18.73 -41.14 17.26
N THR A 359 -19.44 -40.51 18.20
CA THR A 359 -19.57 -40.98 19.60
C THR A 359 -20.87 -41.78 19.84
N ARG A 360 -21.75 -41.87 18.82
CA ARG A 360 -23.02 -42.62 18.88
C ARG A 360 -22.93 -44.07 18.39
N THR A 361 -21.73 -44.54 18.08
CA THR A 361 -21.36 -45.93 17.76
C THR A 361 -20.35 -46.41 18.79
#